data_AF-A0A9D4IME9-F1
#
_entry.id   AF-A0A9D4IME9-F1
#
_cell.length_a   1.000
_cell.length_b   1.000
_cell.length_c   1.000
_cell.angle_alpha   90.00
_cell.angle_beta   90.00
_cell.angle_gamma   90.00
#
_symmetry.space_group_name_H-M   'P 1'
#
loop_
_entity.id
_entity.type
_entity.pdbx_description
1 polymer ?
#
loop_
_entity_poly.entity_id
_entity_poly.type
_entity_poly.pdbx_seq_one_letter_code
_entity_poly.pdbx_strand_id
1 'polypeptide(L)' 'MLDRTKILMQNNNFWLGAKKEIGDVWRWLSGVTMSPLPLENDNDREYSIKCVLVYQGAPDDATCAAEVMHVCEITF' A
#
# COMPACT_ATOMS: atom_id res chain seq x y z
N MET A 1 -22.74 8.33 -13.54
CA MET A 1 -21.76 9.22 -12.88
C MET A 1 -20.52 8.38 -12.60
N LEU A 2 -19.50 8.49 -13.45
CA LEU A 2 -18.23 7.78 -13.24
C LEU A 2 -17.51 8.48 -12.09
N ASP A 3 -17.32 7.75 -11.00
CA ASP A 3 -16.58 8.21 -9.84
C ASP A 3 -15.13 8.48 -10.27
N ARG A 4 -14.77 9.76 -10.38
CA ARG A 4 -13.43 10.21 -10.81
C ARG A 4 -12.31 9.59 -9.97
N THR A 5 -12.63 9.28 -8.71
CA THR A 5 -11.75 8.59 -7.76
C THR A 5 -11.39 7.19 -8.24
N LYS A 6 -12.38 6.46 -8.78
CA LYS A 6 -12.20 5.09 -9.27
C LYS A 6 -11.32 5.03 -10.53
N ILE A 7 -11.43 6.03 -11.41
CA ILE A 7 -10.57 6.15 -12.61
C ILE A 7 -9.13 6.47 -12.22
N LEU A 8 -8.93 7.39 -11.27
CA LEU A 8 -7.60 7.71 -10.75
C LEU A 8 -6.93 6.48 -10.12
N MET A 9 -7.70 5.68 -9.37
CA MET A 9 -7.18 4.49 -8.67
C MET A 9 -6.86 3.31 -9.60
N GLN A 10 -7.52 3.20 -10.76
CA GLN A 10 -7.29 2.10 -11.71
C GLN A 10 -6.06 2.29 -12.59
N ASN A 11 -5.70 3.54 -12.90
CA ASN A 11 -4.66 3.86 -13.88
C ASN A 11 -3.36 4.37 -13.27
N ASN A 12 -3.31 4.55 -11.95
CA ASN A 12 -2.14 5.08 -11.27
C ASN A 12 -1.75 4.21 -10.09
N ASN A 13 -0.46 4.23 -9.82
CA ASN A 13 0.09 3.64 -8.62
C ASN A 13 0.17 4.71 -7.55
N PHE A 14 -0.24 4.37 -6.33
CA PHE A 14 -0.11 5.29 -5.21
C PHE A 14 0.20 4.56 -3.91
N TRP A 15 1.04 5.19 -3.09
CA TRP A 15 1.36 4.70 -1.77
C TRP A 15 0.14 4.75 -0.85
N LEU A 16 -0.02 3.67 -0.07
CA LEU A 16 -0.85 3.64 1.12
C LEU A 16 0.04 3.88 2.34
N GLY A 17 -0.54 4.46 3.39
CA GLY A 17 0.14 4.67 4.67
C GLY A 17 0.33 3.38 5.46
N ALA A 18 0.93 2.34 4.86
CA ALA A 18 1.22 1.07 5.50
C ALA A 18 2.59 0.53 5.11
N LYS A 19 3.21 -0.23 6.01
CA LYS A 19 4.53 -0.85 5.82
C LYS A 19 4.60 -2.25 6.43
N LYS A 20 5.50 -3.07 5.89
CA LYS A 20 5.94 -4.34 6.47
C LYS A 20 6.99 -4.04 7.54
N GLU A 21 6.74 -4.51 8.75
CA GLU A 21 7.72 -4.50 9.83
C GLU A 21 8.43 -5.84 9.92
N ILE A 22 9.55 -5.85 10.67
CA ILE A 22 10.29 -7.06 10.97
C ILE A 22 9.36 -8.07 11.64
N GLY A 23 9.35 -9.31 11.13
CA GLY A 23 8.46 -10.36 11.62
C GLY A 23 7.19 -10.57 10.81
N ASP A 24 7.15 -10.07 9.56
CA ASP A 24 6.05 -10.31 8.61
C ASP A 24 4.71 -9.68 9.02
N VAL A 25 4.79 -8.59 9.81
CA VAL A 25 3.63 -7.86 10.31
C VAL A 25 3.45 -6.58 9.53
N TRP A 26 2.29 -6.41 8.92
CA TRP A 26 1.91 -5.17 8.26
C TRP A 26 1.24 -4.21 9.24
N ARG A 27 1.65 -2.95 9.23
CA ARG A 27 1.05 -1.89 10.06
C ARG A 27 0.73 -0.65 9.26
N TRP A 28 -0.39 -0.02 9.62
CA TRP A 28 -0.72 1.34 9.25
C TRP A 28 0.24 2.34 9.92
N LEU A 29 0.34 3.55 9.39
CA LEU A 29 1.08 4.66 10.02
C LEU A 29 0.57 4.98 11.44
N SER A 30 -0.67 4.65 11.76
CA SER A 30 -1.23 4.76 13.11
C SER A 30 -0.65 3.75 14.12
N GLY A 31 0.08 2.74 13.65
CA GLY A 31 0.60 1.63 14.46
C GLY A 31 -0.36 0.44 14.60
N VAL A 32 -1.60 0.56 14.09
CA VAL A 32 -2.57 -0.54 14.08
C VAL A 32 -2.12 -1.63 13.11
N THR A 33 -2.16 -2.88 13.56
CA THR A 33 -1.89 -4.04 12.69
C THR A 33 -2.94 -4.09 11.58
N MET A 34 -2.48 -4.16 10.35
CA MET A 34 -3.33 -4.28 9.18
C MET A 34 -3.81 -5.73 9.07
N SER A 35 -5.09 -5.93 8.74
CA SER A 35 -5.58 -7.24 8.33
C SER A 35 -4.80 -7.74 7.11
N PRO A 36 -4.63 -9.07 6.94
CA PRO A 36 -3.92 -9.60 5.78
C PRO A 36 -4.51 -9.03 4.48
N LEU A 37 -3.70 -8.29 3.73
CA LEU A 37 -4.10 -7.87 2.38
C LEU A 37 -3.77 -9.02 1.41
N PRO A 38 -4.60 -9.24 0.38
CA PRO A 38 -4.26 -10.14 -0.71
C PRO A 38 -3.22 -9.47 -1.61
N LEU A 39 -2.00 -9.32 -1.12
CA LEU A 39 -0.88 -8.81 -1.91
C LEU A 39 -0.53 -9.86 -2.95
N GLU A 40 -0.47 -9.47 -4.23
CA GLU A 40 -0.17 -10.41 -5.31
C GLU A 40 1.23 -11.04 -5.17
N ASN A 41 2.18 -10.35 -4.52
CA ASN A 41 3.58 -10.73 -4.47
C ASN A 41 4.19 -10.87 -3.05
N ASP A 42 3.45 -11.36 -2.05
CA ASP A 42 4.02 -11.65 -0.71
C ASP A 42 4.98 -12.87 -0.67
N ASN A 43 5.58 -13.23 -1.81
CA ASN A 43 6.61 -14.27 -1.90
C ASN A 43 7.97 -13.79 -1.37
N ASP A 44 8.14 -12.47 -1.17
CA ASP A 44 9.27 -11.89 -0.46
C ASP A 44 9.07 -12.04 1.05
N ARG A 45 9.27 -13.27 1.54
CA ARG A 45 9.53 -13.58 2.97
C ARG A 45 10.85 -13.00 3.48
N GLU A 46 11.53 -12.20 2.66
CA GLU A 46 12.73 -11.50 3.04
C GLU A 46 12.36 -10.51 4.15
N TYR A 47 13.14 -10.49 5.24
CA TYR A 47 13.01 -9.59 6.38
C TYR A 47 13.29 -8.11 6.03
N SER A 48 12.95 -7.70 4.81
CA SER A 48 13.13 -6.36 4.28
C SER A 48 11.92 -5.49 4.63
N ILE A 49 12.18 -4.22 4.93
CA ILE A 49 11.12 -3.23 5.14
C ILE A 49 10.53 -2.92 3.76
N LYS A 50 9.24 -3.23 3.60
CA LYS A 50 8.45 -2.96 2.39
C LYS A 50 7.34 -1.96 2.68
N CYS A 51 6.87 -1.26 1.67
CA CYS A 51 5.76 -0.33 1.75
C CYS A 51 4.60 -0.82 0.88
N VAL A 52 3.36 -0.50 1.27
CA VAL A 52 2.17 -0.92 0.54
C VAL A 52 1.76 0.16 -0.45
N LEU A 53 1.56 -0.21 -1.71
CA LEU A 53 0.94 0.65 -2.72
C LEU A 53 -0.31 0.00 -3.29
N VAL A 54 -1.14 0.78 -3.95
CA VAL A 54 -2.14 0.26 -4.89
C VAL A 54 -1.51 0.28 -6.28
N TYR A 55 -1.39 -0.89 -6.90
CA TYR A 55 -0.93 -1.09 -8.27
C TYR A 55 -2.12 -1.50 -9.13
N GLN A 56 -2.45 -0.73 -10.17
CA GLN A 56 -3.53 -1.06 -11.11
C GLN A 56 -4.88 -1.43 -10.42
N GLY A 57 -5.17 -0.80 -9.28
CA GLY A 57 -6.39 -1.03 -8.50
C GLY A 57 -6.35 -2.19 -7.51
N ALA A 58 -5.22 -2.88 -7.35
CA ALA A 58 -5.01 -3.92 -6.33
C ALA A 58 -3.87 -3.52 -5.36
N PRO A 59 -3.93 -3.92 -4.08
CA PRO A 59 -2.82 -3.68 -3.16
C PRO A 59 -1.61 -4.57 -3.51
N ASP A 60 -0.42 -4.00 -3.46
CA ASP A 60 0.85 -4.69 -3.72
C ASP A 60 1.95 -4.14 -2.81
N ASP A 61 3.06 -4.87 -2.66
CA ASP A 61 4.24 -4.41 -1.93
C ASP A 61 5.34 -3.90 -2.85
N ALA A 62 6.09 -2.92 -2.38
CA ALA A 62 7.24 -2.39 -3.10
C ALA A 62 8.31 -1.87 -2.15
N THR A 63 9.51 -1.68 -2.71
CA THR A 63 10.60 -0.97 -2.02
C THR A 63 10.15 0.45 -1.69
N CYS A 64 10.23 0.83 -0.42
CA CYS A 64 9.80 2.15 0.07
C CYS A 64 10.50 3.35 -0.59
N ALA A 65 11.62 3.11 -1.29
CA ALA A 65 12.35 4.14 -2.04
C ALA A 65 11.81 4.41 -3.45
N ALA A 66 10.77 3.68 -3.90
CA ALA A 66 10.21 3.90 -5.22
C ALA A 66 9.47 5.25 -5.30
N GLU A 67 9.72 6.00 -6.38
CA GLU A 67 9.08 7.27 -6.65
C GLU A 67 7.69 7.05 -7.25
N VAL A 68 6.68 7.11 -6.38
CA VAL A 68 5.27 6.89 -6.71
C VAL A 68 4.43 7.99 -6.06
N MET A 69 3.29 8.33 -6.67
CA MET A 69 2.33 9.27 -6.06
C MET A 69 1.85 8.74 -4.70
N HIS A 70 1.35 9.62 -3.84
CA HIS A 70 0.78 9.25 -2.55
C HIS A 70 -0.57 9.93 -2.35
N VAL A 71 -1.43 9.30 -1.54
CA VAL A 71 -2.72 9.85 -1.17
C VAL A 71 -2.68 10.24 0.30
N CYS A 72 -3.18 11.42 0.62
CA CYS A 72 -3.36 11.90 1.99
C CYS A 72 -4.84 11.81 2.37
N GLU A 73 -5.12 11.28 3.55
CA GLU A 73 -6.43 11.36 4.19
C GLU A 73 -6.46 12.58 5.12
N ILE A 74 -7.52 13.37 5.06
CA ILE A 74 -7.78 14.49 5.97
C ILE A 74 -9.10 14.19 6.68
N THR A 75 -9.04 13.99 7.99
CA THR A 75 -10.22 13.81 8.85
C THR A 75 -10.74 15.15 9.35
N PHE A 76 -12.07 15.28 9.39
CA PHE A 76 -12.81 16.46 9.85
C PHE A 76 -13.55 16.17 11.15
#